data_AF-A0A9E5WN02-F1
#
_entry.id   AF-A0A9E5WN02-F1
#
_cell.length_a   1.000
_cell.length_b   1.000
_cell.length_c   1.000
_cell.angle_alpha   90.00
_cell.angle_beta   90.00
_cell.angle_gamma   90.00
#
_symmetry.space_group_name_H-M   'P 1'
#
loop_
_entity.id
_entity.type
_entity.pdbx_description
1 polymer ?
#
loop_
_entity_poly.entity_id
_entity_poly.type
_entity_poly.pdbx_seq_one_letter_code
_entity_poly.pdbx_strand_id
1 'polypeptide(L)'
;MEARHEQRLPMATTRGGMSLTESLARRRSLREFTSERLTEEQLGQLCWAAQGITSPEGFRTAPSAGAILPFTLLVASPLGVA
;
A
#
# COMPACT_ATOMS: atom_id res chain seq x y z
N MET A 1 28.29 6.18 4.48
CA MET A 1 26.85 5.97 4.75
C MET A 1 26.12 6.45 3.52
N GLU A 2 25.49 5.56 2.75
CA GLU A 2 24.59 5.99 1.67
C GLU A 2 23.38 6.69 2.29
N ALA A 3 23.04 7.86 1.76
CA ALA A 3 21.89 8.62 2.20
C ALA A 3 20.62 7.80 1.95
N ARG A 4 19.82 7.56 3.00
CA ARG A 4 18.49 6.98 2.85
C ARG A 4 17.66 7.97 2.04
N HIS A 5 17.32 7.60 0.82
CA HIS A 5 16.48 8.43 -0.04
C HIS A 5 15.02 8.29 0.43
N GLU A 6 14.52 9.30 1.14
CA GLU A 6 13.12 9.35 1.58
C GLU A 6 12.25 9.83 0.42
N GLN A 7 11.33 8.98 -0.03
CA GLN A 7 10.35 9.31 -1.06
C GLN A 7 8.98 9.54 -0.44
N ARG A 8 8.41 10.71 -0.68
CA ARG A 8 7.08 11.08 -0.20
C ARG A 8 6.03 10.68 -1.22
N LEU A 9 5.09 9.83 -0.82
CA LEU A 9 3.99 9.41 -1.67
C LEU A 9 2.76 10.30 -1.48
N PRO A 10 1.93 10.47 -2.52
CA PRO A 10 0.63 11.13 -2.41
C PRO A 10 -0.26 10.47 -1.35
N MET A 11 -1.16 11.27 -0.75
CA MET A 11 -2.17 10.73 0.15
C MET A 11 -3.13 9.80 -0.58
N ALA A 12 -3.45 8.66 0.05
CA ALA A 12 -4.42 7.73 -0.50
C ALA A 12 -5.84 8.31 -0.48
N THR A 13 -6.64 7.93 -1.47
CA THR A 13 -8.06 8.20 -1.52
C THR A 13 -8.80 7.24 -0.60
N THR A 14 -9.63 7.77 0.30
CA THR A 14 -10.37 7.00 1.32
C THR A 14 -11.87 6.90 1.04
N ARG A 15 -12.34 7.45 -0.09
CA ARG A 15 -13.76 7.48 -0.50
C ARG A 15 -13.91 7.15 -1.97
N GLY A 16 -15.01 6.51 -2.35
CA GLY A 16 -15.29 6.12 -3.74
C GLY A 16 -14.56 4.85 -4.16
N GLY A 17 -14.35 4.69 -5.47
CA GLY A 17 -13.72 3.51 -6.06
C GLY A 17 -14.68 2.34 -6.33
N MET A 18 -14.10 1.17 -6.63
CA MET A 18 -14.85 -0.08 -6.82
C MET A 18 -15.47 -0.51 -5.48
N SER A 19 -16.71 -1.00 -5.52
CA SER A 19 -17.35 -1.51 -4.29
C SER A 19 -16.57 -2.70 -3.70
N LEU A 20 -16.70 -2.92 -2.40
CA LEU A 20 -16.07 -4.07 -1.73
C LEU A 20 -16.55 -5.39 -2.36
N THR A 21 -17.86 -5.52 -2.58
CA THR A 21 -18.47 -6.73 -3.16
C THR A 21 -17.95 -7.02 -4.57
N GLU A 22 -17.85 -5.98 -5.40
CA GLU A 22 -17.30 -6.11 -6.75
C GLU A 22 -15.80 -6.48 -6.73
N SER A 23 -15.03 -5.86 -5.84
CA SER A 23 -13.61 -6.16 -5.65
C SER A 23 -13.39 -7.63 -5.26
N LEU A 24 -14.21 -8.15 -4.34
CA LEU A 24 -14.18 -9.55 -3.92
C LEU A 24 -14.54 -10.51 -5.05
N ALA A 25 -15.57 -10.18 -5.84
CA ALA A 25 -16.00 -11.00 -6.97
C ALA A 25 -14.92 -11.07 -8.07
N ARG A 26 -14.28 -9.92 -8.39
CA ARG A 26 -13.26 -9.79 -9.43
C ARG A 26 -11.87 -10.28 -9.01
N ARG A 27 -11.59 -10.48 -7.72
CA ARG A 27 -10.26 -10.85 -7.22
C ARG A 27 -9.74 -12.13 -7.89
N ARG A 28 -8.58 -12.03 -8.55
CA ARG A 28 -7.84 -13.15 -9.14
C ARG A 28 -6.34 -12.97 -8.86
N SER A 29 -5.59 -14.07 -8.89
CA SER A 29 -4.13 -14.03 -8.84
C SER A 29 -3.60 -13.94 -10.27
N LEU A 30 -3.04 -12.80 -10.64
CA LEU A 30 -2.41 -12.57 -11.94
C LEU A 30 -0.90 -12.79 -11.82
N ARG A 31 -0.27 -13.36 -12.85
CA ARG A 31 1.17 -13.67 -12.88
C ARG A 31 1.89 -13.11 -14.11
N GLU A 32 1.14 -12.48 -15.01
CA GLU A 32 1.64 -11.76 -16.17
C GLU A 32 1.36 -10.28 -15.96
N PHE A 33 2.37 -9.43 -16.16
CA PHE A 33 2.32 -8.00 -15.88
C PHE A 33 2.82 -7.22 -17.10
N THR A 34 2.30 -6.00 -17.27
CA THR A 34 2.83 -5.07 -18.27
C THR A 34 4.20 -4.53 -17.83
N SER A 35 4.95 -3.93 -18.75
CA SER A 35 6.18 -3.20 -18.44
C SER A 35 5.94 -1.79 -17.89
N GLU A 36 4.68 -1.38 -17.77
CA GLU A 36 4.31 -0.06 -17.26
C GLU A 36 4.58 0.02 -15.75
N ARG A 37 5.19 1.12 -15.33
CA ARG A 37 5.42 1.37 -13.90
C ARG A 37 4.14 1.89 -13.26
N LEU A 38 3.94 1.55 -11.99
CA LEU A 38 2.93 2.19 -11.17
C LEU A 38 3.23 3.69 -11.03
N THR A 39 2.18 4.51 -11.03
CA THR A 39 2.31 5.92 -10.63
C THR A 39 2.53 6.03 -9.12
N GLU A 40 3.01 7.19 -8.66
CA GLU A 40 3.19 7.42 -7.21
C GLU A 40 1.86 7.36 -6.46
N GLU A 41 0.77 7.82 -7.06
CA GLU A 41 -0.57 7.72 -6.49
C GLU A 41 -1.01 6.26 -6.35
N GLN A 42 -0.77 5.43 -7.38
CA GLN A 42 -1.10 4.00 -7.33
C GLN A 42 -0.27 3.28 -6.26
N LEU A 43 1.04 3.59 -6.18
CA LEU A 43 1.92 3.04 -5.16
C LEU A 43 1.48 3.47 -3.75
N GLY A 44 1.19 4.75 -3.55
CA GLY A 44 0.69 5.29 -2.28
C GLY A 44 -0.64 4.67 -1.87
N GLN A 45 -1.56 4.47 -2.82
CA GLN A 45 -2.84 3.81 -2.59
C GLN A 45 -2.65 2.35 -2.14
N LEU A 46 -1.75 1.60 -2.78
CA LEU A 46 -1.45 0.21 -2.42
C LEU A 46 -0.81 0.11 -1.05
N CYS A 47 0.18 0.96 -0.75
CA CYS A 47 0.83 1.02 0.55
C CYS A 47 -0.16 1.36 1.67
N TRP A 48 -1.04 2.34 1.43
CA TRP A 48 -2.09 2.68 2.38
C TRP A 48 -3.12 1.56 2.53
N ALA A 49 -3.56 0.91 1.45
CA ALA A 49 -4.48 -0.21 1.55
C ALA A 49 -3.90 -1.36 2.37
N ALA A 50 -2.59 -1.64 2.23
CA ALA A 50 -1.92 -2.75 2.92
C ALA A 50 -1.66 -2.49 4.42
N GLN A 51 -1.10 -1.32 4.77
CA GLN A 51 -0.68 -0.98 6.15
C GLN A 51 -0.82 0.53 6.46
N GLY A 52 -1.75 1.23 5.81
CA GLY A 52 -1.96 2.67 5.97
C GLY A 52 -2.58 3.03 7.30
N ILE A 53 -2.34 4.26 7.77
CA ILE A 53 -2.92 4.79 9.01
C ILE A 53 -4.37 5.24 8.75
N THR A 54 -5.29 4.87 9.65
CA THR A 54 -6.73 5.16 9.55
C THR A 54 -7.27 6.04 10.68
N SER A 55 -6.47 6.28 11.74
CA SER A 55 -6.87 7.10 12.88
C SER A 55 -5.69 7.91 13.46
N PRO A 56 -5.95 9.00 14.20
CA PRO A 56 -4.91 9.78 14.88
C PRO A 56 -4.08 8.94 15.88
N GLU A 57 -4.67 7.89 16.45
CA GLU A 57 -4.03 6.95 17.37
C GLU A 57 -3.05 5.99 16.67
N GLY A 58 -2.98 6.02 15.32
CA GLY A 58 -2.05 5.20 14.54
C GLY A 58 -2.59 3.82 14.15
N PHE A 59 -3.90 3.60 14.25
CA PHE A 59 -4.52 2.36 13.77
C PHE A 59 -4.30 2.16 12.28
N ARG A 60 -4.25 0.90 11.86
CA ARG A 60 -3.90 0.49 10.50
C ARG A 60 -5.10 -0.03 9.73
N THR A 61 -5.03 0.02 8.40
CA THR A 61 -6.03 -0.61 7.52
C THR A 61 -6.13 -2.11 7.74
N ALA A 62 -5.00 -2.77 8.05
CA ALA A 62 -4.95 -4.16 8.46
C ALA A 62 -4.93 -4.29 10.00
N PRO A 63 -5.79 -5.13 10.59
CA PRO A 63 -5.79 -5.36 12.04
C PRO A 63 -4.55 -6.15 12.48
N SER A 64 -4.16 -5.99 13.74
CA SER A 64 -3.14 -6.82 14.39
C SER A 64 -3.55 -7.14 15.83
N ALA A 65 -3.14 -8.32 16.32
CA ALA A 65 -3.45 -8.75 17.68
C ALA A 65 -2.90 -7.75 18.70
N GLY A 66 -3.76 -7.25 19.59
CA GLY A 66 -3.38 -6.28 20.62
C GLY A 66 -2.90 -4.92 20.10
N ALA A 67 -3.14 -4.60 18.82
CA ALA A 67 -2.65 -3.38 18.17
C ALA A 67 -1.11 -3.19 18.29
N ILE A 68 -0.35 -4.29 18.30
CA ILE A 68 1.11 -4.26 18.44
C ILE A 68 1.84 -3.89 17.13
N LEU A 69 1.13 -3.87 16.00
CA LEU A 69 1.63 -3.45 14.68
C LEU A 69 2.96 -4.13 14.26
N PRO A 70 3.06 -5.47 14.26
CA PRO A 70 4.34 -6.17 14.14
C PRO A 70 4.87 -6.25 12.69
N PHE A 71 4.14 -5.71 11.72
CA PHE A 71 4.43 -5.88 10.31
C PHE A 71 5.09 -4.64 9.71
N THR A 72 6.12 -4.88 8.91
CA THR A 72 6.76 -3.86 8.06
C THR A 72 6.40 -4.13 6.61
N LEU A 73 5.93 -3.11 5.91
CA LEU A 73 5.71 -3.16 4.47
C LEU A 73 6.98 -2.67 3.77
N LEU A 74 7.54 -3.50 2.89
CA LEU A 74 8.67 -3.16 2.04
C LEU A 74 8.22 -3.08 0.58
N VAL A 75 8.81 -2.16 -0.19
CA VAL A 75 8.60 -2.00 -1.62
C VAL A 75 9.89 -2.34 -2.35
N ALA A 76 9.88 -3.45 -3.10
CA ALA A 76 10.97 -3.82 -3.99
C ALA A 76 10.75 -3.23 -5.38
N SER A 77 11.70 -2.42 -5.85
CA SER A 77 11.65 -1.75 -7.16
C SER A 77 13.00 -1.85 -7.87
N PRO A 78 13.08 -1.48 -9.17
CA PRO A 78 14.37 -1.39 -9.87
C PRO A 78 15.36 -0.40 -9.24
N LEU A 79 14.90 0.54 -8.40
CA LEU A 79 15.75 1.49 -7.70
C LEU A 79 16.26 0.97 -6.34
N GLY A 80 15.79 -0.19 -5.91
CA GLY A 80 16.13 -0.80 -4.62
C GLY A 80 14.90 -1.21 -3.81
N VAL A 81 15.16 -1.64 -2.58
CA VAL A 81 14.14 -1.98 -1.59
C VAL A 81 14.04 -0.84 -0.58
N ALA A 82 12.83 -0.32 -0.39
CA ALA A 82 12.48 0.67 0.62
C ALA A 82 11.56 0.06 1.68
#